data_AF-G3Q5J1-F1
#
_entry.id   AF-G3Q5J1-F1
#
_cell.length_a   1.000
_cell.length_b   1.000
_cell.length_c   1.000
_cell.angle_alpha   90.00
_cell.angle_beta   90.00
_cell.angle_gamma   90.00
#
_symmetry.space_group_name_H-M   'P 1'
#
loop_
_entity.id
_entity.type
_entity.pdbx_description
1 polymer ?
#
loop_
_entity_poly.entity_id
_entity_poly.type
_entity_poly.pdbx_seq_one_letter_code
_entity_poly.pdbx_strand_id
1 'polypeptide(L)'
;MGEVSADSVTLDLLRDAWETVRSSPLGVINTPMIPWCQTTLPLHLRCNVHIKLENMQRTEQVPTSCLMNVVNRCVQEDAMTFLHSYDDLDLIAGHASLGLEVLEGIPKPDVVVVCCGGGGLLAGVAAAIKLSGCDGTRIYGVEPDGACTMYRSFIEKKPVGMEAESIASGLAPPFAGTLPFELCQRYVEGIVLINDDEIKAAVSTLYRSGLVVEPSGCAAFAAIVNDKIPELEGKTVVCILSGGNIGKDELVNFPG
;
A
#
# COMPACT_ATOMS: atom_id res chain seq x y z
N MET A 1 9.27 -14.44 22.06
CA MET A 1 8.10 -14.50 21.17
C MET A 1 8.52 -15.35 20.00
N GLY A 2 7.75 -16.38 19.63
CA GLY A 2 8.12 -17.26 18.51
C GLY A 2 8.24 -16.44 17.22
N GLU A 3 9.20 -16.76 16.37
CA GLU A 3 9.34 -16.10 15.06
C GLU A 3 8.04 -16.31 14.28
N VAL A 4 7.31 -15.22 14.05
CA VAL A 4 6.14 -15.21 13.18
C VAL A 4 6.67 -15.30 11.76
N SER A 5 6.25 -16.34 11.03
CA SER A 5 6.64 -16.55 9.62
C SER A 5 5.45 -16.43 8.69
N ALA A 6 5.71 -16.28 7.40
CA ALA A 6 4.67 -16.26 6.36
C ALA A 6 3.71 -17.46 6.40
N ASP A 7 4.12 -18.61 6.95
CA ASP A 7 3.26 -19.80 7.06
C ASP A 7 2.15 -19.67 8.12
N SER A 8 2.30 -18.73 9.06
CA SER A 8 1.25 -18.42 10.04
C SER A 8 0.09 -17.61 9.44
N VAL A 9 0.30 -17.00 8.26
CA VAL A 9 -0.72 -16.20 7.58
C VAL A 9 -1.63 -17.12 6.76
N THR A 10 -2.84 -17.35 7.28
CA THR A 10 -3.85 -18.23 6.67
C THR A 10 -5.08 -17.43 6.26
N LEU A 11 -5.87 -17.96 5.30
CA LEU A 11 -7.10 -17.28 4.87
C LEU A 11 -8.10 -17.08 6.02
N ASP A 12 -8.19 -18.03 6.95
CA ASP A 12 -9.08 -17.94 8.10
C ASP A 12 -8.65 -16.79 9.02
N LEU A 13 -7.34 -16.68 9.31
CA LEU A 13 -6.80 -15.55 10.08
C LEU A 13 -7.11 -14.20 9.41
N LEU A 14 -6.97 -14.11 8.08
CA LEU A 14 -7.26 -12.88 7.34
C LEU A 14 -8.77 -12.54 7.36
N ARG A 15 -9.64 -13.56 7.33
CA ARG A 15 -11.10 -13.37 7.42
C ARG A 15 -11.53 -12.90 8.81
N ASP A 16 -10.95 -13.49 9.86
CA ASP A 16 -11.23 -13.09 11.25
C ASP A 16 -10.80 -11.63 11.48
N ALA A 17 -9.64 -11.24 10.96
CA ALA A 17 -9.18 -9.85 10.99
C ALA A 17 -10.13 -8.92 10.23
N TRP A 18 -10.60 -9.33 9.06
CA TRP A 18 -11.57 -8.57 8.27
C TRP A 18 -12.92 -8.36 8.98
N GLU A 19 -13.45 -9.39 9.63
CA GLU A 19 -14.66 -9.28 10.45
C GLU A 19 -14.47 -8.31 11.62
N THR A 20 -13.29 -8.36 12.26
CA THR A 20 -12.90 -7.43 13.33
C THR A 20 -12.83 -5.99 12.82
N VAL A 21 -12.20 -5.78 11.66
CA VAL A 21 -12.10 -4.47 11.00
C VAL A 21 -13.49 -3.92 10.65
N ARG A 22 -14.37 -4.74 10.06
CA ARG A 22 -15.74 -4.33 9.65
C ARG A 22 -16.66 -4.01 10.83
N SER A 23 -16.46 -4.69 11.96
CA SER A 23 -17.23 -4.47 13.18
C SER A 23 -16.60 -3.42 14.11
N SER A 24 -15.46 -2.84 13.71
CA SER A 24 -14.72 -1.91 14.55
C SER A 24 -15.53 -0.66 14.91
N PRO A 25 -15.58 -0.27 16.20
CA PRO A 25 -16.24 0.96 16.61
C PRO A 25 -15.50 2.23 16.15
N LEU A 26 -14.29 2.08 15.59
CA LEU A 26 -13.47 3.18 15.08
C LEU A 26 -13.95 3.74 13.73
N GLY A 27 -15.04 3.18 13.18
CA GLY A 27 -15.69 3.73 11.99
C GLY A 27 -14.89 3.48 10.71
N VAL A 28 -14.28 2.29 10.59
CA VAL A 28 -13.65 1.84 9.34
C VAL A 28 -14.71 1.80 8.25
N ILE A 29 -14.48 2.56 7.17
CA ILE A 29 -15.41 2.64 6.05
C ILE A 29 -14.99 1.64 4.99
N ASN A 30 -15.93 0.85 4.46
CA ASN A 30 -15.71 0.14 3.20
C ASN A 30 -15.67 1.18 2.07
N THR A 31 -14.47 1.55 1.65
CA THR A 31 -14.27 2.64 0.68
C THR A 31 -14.77 2.22 -0.71
N PRO A 32 -15.24 3.16 -1.53
CA PRO A 32 -15.73 2.83 -2.86
C PRO A 32 -14.58 2.40 -3.80
N MET A 33 -14.92 1.52 -4.75
CA MET A 33 -14.10 1.25 -5.91
C MET A 33 -14.79 1.81 -7.16
N ILE A 34 -14.09 2.63 -7.94
CA ILE A 34 -14.64 3.30 -9.13
C ILE A 34 -13.81 3.00 -10.37
N PRO A 35 -14.40 2.72 -11.54
CA PRO A 35 -13.63 2.63 -12.78
C PRO A 35 -13.10 4.00 -13.20
N TRP A 36 -11.87 4.06 -13.71
CA TRP A 36 -11.20 5.31 -14.11
C TRP A 36 -12.01 6.09 -15.16
N CYS A 37 -12.77 5.41 -16.02
CA CYS A 37 -13.65 6.04 -17.02
C CYS A 37 -14.74 6.93 -16.43
N GLN A 38 -15.00 6.87 -15.12
CA GLN A 38 -15.90 7.78 -14.42
C GLN A 38 -15.23 9.06 -13.92
N THR A 39 -13.91 9.21 -14.09
CA THR A 39 -13.18 10.45 -13.75
C THR A 39 -13.29 11.49 -14.87
N THR A 40 -13.04 12.75 -14.55
CA THR A 40 -13.18 13.89 -15.49
C THR A 40 -12.04 14.04 -16.49
N LEU A 41 -10.94 13.27 -16.34
CA LEU A 41 -9.76 13.39 -17.20
C LEU A 41 -9.71 12.29 -18.28
N PRO A 42 -9.48 12.66 -19.55
CA PRO A 42 -9.27 11.71 -20.63
C PRO A 42 -7.84 11.16 -20.61
N LEU A 43 -7.51 10.36 -19.59
CA LEU A 43 -6.31 9.53 -19.60
C LEU A 43 -6.59 8.29 -20.45
N HIS A 44 -5.93 8.20 -21.61
CA HIS A 44 -6.03 7.06 -22.50
C HIS A 44 -5.16 5.91 -21.99
N LEU A 45 -5.68 5.18 -21.01
CA LEU A 45 -5.09 3.93 -20.54
C LEU A 45 -5.57 2.78 -21.44
N ARG A 46 -4.65 1.89 -21.84
CA ARG A 46 -4.98 0.71 -22.66
C ARG A 46 -5.57 -0.44 -21.85
N CYS A 47 -5.94 -0.18 -20.60
CA CYS A 47 -6.40 -1.15 -19.62
C CYS A 47 -7.63 -0.64 -18.87
N ASN A 48 -8.40 -1.55 -18.29
CA ASN A 48 -9.59 -1.24 -17.51
C ASN A 48 -9.19 -1.01 -16.05
N VAL A 49 -8.79 0.23 -15.73
CA VAL A 49 -8.39 0.60 -14.36
C VAL A 49 -9.60 0.84 -13.47
N HIS A 50 -9.59 0.20 -12.31
CA HIS A 50 -10.49 0.44 -11.18
C HIS A 50 -9.67 0.99 -10.01
N ILE A 51 -10.10 2.10 -9.44
CA ILE A 51 -9.46 2.77 -8.33
C ILE A 51 -10.16 2.37 -7.03
N LYS A 52 -9.41 1.84 -6.08
CA LYS A 52 -9.88 1.63 -4.70
C LYS A 52 -9.45 2.83 -3.85
N LEU A 53 -10.43 3.57 -3.32
CA LEU A 53 -10.28 4.91 -2.74
C LEU A 53 -9.98 4.88 -1.23
N GLU A 54 -8.86 4.25 -0.83
CA GLU A 54 -8.44 4.22 0.59
C GLU A 54 -8.07 5.61 1.15
N ASN A 55 -7.81 6.58 0.28
CA ASN A 55 -7.65 8.00 0.66
C ASN A 55 -8.91 8.61 1.32
N MET A 56 -10.06 7.93 1.27
CA MET A 56 -11.28 8.33 1.99
C MET A 56 -11.34 7.80 3.43
N GLN A 57 -10.41 6.94 3.83
CA GLN A 57 -10.33 6.48 5.21
C GLN A 57 -9.84 7.61 6.12
N ARG A 58 -10.30 7.61 7.38
CA ARG A 58 -9.81 8.57 8.39
C ARG A 58 -8.48 8.09 8.96
N THR A 59 -7.44 8.90 8.78
CA THR A 59 -6.11 8.63 9.32
C THR A 59 -5.51 9.90 9.92
N GLU A 60 -4.63 9.73 10.92
CA GLU A 60 -3.81 10.82 11.46
C GLU A 60 -2.33 10.49 11.23
N GLN A 61 -1.56 11.46 10.77
CA GLN A 61 -0.11 11.31 10.65
C GLN A 61 0.55 11.71 11.97
N VAL A 62 1.45 10.86 12.47
CA VAL A 62 2.26 11.13 13.66
C VAL A 62 3.73 11.17 13.26
N PRO A 63 4.47 12.27 13.50
CA PRO A 63 5.90 12.37 13.18
C PRO A 63 6.73 11.36 13.97
N THR A 64 7.41 10.43 13.29
CA THR A 64 7.99 9.22 13.91
C THR A 64 9.43 9.38 14.40
N SER A 65 10.20 10.36 13.90
CA SER A 65 11.67 10.36 13.98
C SER A 65 12.27 10.49 15.39
N CYS A 66 11.51 10.97 16.38
CA CYS A 66 11.98 11.11 17.76
C CYS A 66 11.20 10.26 18.78
N LEU A 67 10.26 9.41 18.33
CA LEU A 67 9.36 8.71 19.25
C LEU A 67 9.88 7.38 19.75
N MET A 68 10.87 6.75 19.09
CA MET A 68 11.29 5.40 19.46
C MET A 68 11.86 5.32 20.88
N ASN A 69 12.53 6.36 21.36
CA ASN A 69 12.98 6.43 22.75
C ASN A 69 11.81 6.48 23.74
N VAL A 70 10.74 7.19 23.39
CA VAL A 70 9.51 7.26 24.19
C VAL A 70 8.78 5.93 24.17
N VAL A 71 8.66 5.30 22.99
CA VAL A 71 8.08 3.96 22.82
C VAL A 71 8.83 2.94 23.65
N ASN A 72 10.17 2.88 23.52
CA ASN A 72 11.01 1.97 24.29
C ASN A 72 10.81 2.15 25.80
N ARG A 73 10.74 3.40 26.26
CA ARG A 73 10.46 3.73 27.65
C ARG A 73 9.10 3.21 28.08
N CYS A 74 8.03 3.47 27.33
CA CYS A 74 6.68 3.00 27.67
C CYS A 74 6.55 1.48 27.65
N VAL A 75 7.26 0.78 26.76
CA VAL A 75 7.27 -0.69 26.73
C VAL A 75 7.99 -1.25 27.97
N GLN A 76 9.12 -0.66 28.35
CA GLN A 76 9.94 -1.15 29.47
C GLN A 76 9.39 -0.75 30.85
N GLU A 77 8.90 0.49 30.99
CA GLU A 77 8.49 1.08 32.26
C GLU A 77 6.99 0.95 32.51
N ASP A 78 6.16 1.11 31.47
CA ASP A 78 4.70 1.20 31.59
C ASP A 78 3.98 -0.10 31.17
N ALA A 79 4.74 -1.17 30.89
CA ALA A 79 4.23 -2.47 30.41
C ALA A 79 3.31 -2.37 29.17
N MET A 80 3.56 -1.38 28.31
CA MET A 80 2.82 -1.19 27.06
C MET A 80 3.25 -2.19 26.00
N THR A 81 2.33 -2.57 25.11
CA THR A 81 2.64 -3.40 23.93
C THR A 81 3.03 -2.51 22.76
N PHE A 82 4.21 -2.75 22.17
CA PHE A 82 4.60 -2.06 20.95
C PHE A 82 3.93 -2.69 19.74
N LEU A 83 3.23 -1.88 18.96
CA LEU A 83 2.65 -2.27 17.68
C LEU A 83 3.51 -1.68 16.57
N HIS A 84 4.14 -2.54 15.77
CA HIS A 84 4.96 -2.07 14.65
C HIS A 84 4.06 -1.49 13.56
N SER A 85 4.49 -0.40 12.92
CA SER A 85 3.75 0.28 11.85
C SER A 85 3.71 -0.46 10.50
N TYR A 86 4.34 -1.64 10.38
CA TYR A 86 4.33 -2.45 9.15
C TYR A 86 4.78 -3.90 9.34
N ASP A 87 5.69 -4.19 10.29
CA ASP A 87 6.22 -5.53 10.54
C ASP A 87 5.56 -6.18 11.77
N ASP A 88 4.22 -6.27 11.72
CA ASP A 88 3.39 -6.87 12.76
C ASP A 88 2.27 -7.70 12.12
N LEU A 89 2.00 -8.90 12.66
CA LEU A 89 1.04 -9.83 12.08
C LEU A 89 -0.39 -9.28 12.09
N ASP A 90 -0.82 -8.67 13.20
CA ASP A 90 -2.18 -8.17 13.35
C ASP A 90 -2.39 -6.98 12.42
N LEU A 91 -1.36 -6.15 12.22
CA LEU A 91 -1.41 -5.06 11.25
C LEU A 91 -1.52 -5.58 9.80
N ILE A 92 -0.71 -6.57 9.42
CA ILE A 92 -0.75 -7.17 8.08
C ILE A 92 -2.10 -7.85 7.84
N ALA A 93 -2.63 -8.55 8.85
CA ALA A 93 -3.96 -9.16 8.80
C ALA A 93 -5.07 -8.11 8.69
N GLY A 94 -4.93 -6.97 9.38
CA GLY A 94 -5.79 -5.82 9.20
C GLY A 94 -5.77 -5.29 7.76
N HIS A 95 -4.58 -5.09 7.18
CA HIS A 95 -4.44 -4.66 5.78
C HIS A 95 -4.98 -5.65 4.75
N ALA A 96 -5.08 -6.94 5.09
CA ALA A 96 -5.68 -7.95 4.23
C ALA A 96 -7.17 -7.71 3.97
N SER A 97 -7.87 -6.96 4.84
CA SER A 97 -9.26 -6.55 4.61
C SER A 97 -9.43 -5.88 3.24
N LEU A 98 -8.45 -5.05 2.85
CA LEU A 98 -8.45 -4.34 1.59
C LEU A 98 -8.40 -5.30 0.41
N GLY A 99 -7.58 -6.36 0.48
CA GLY A 99 -7.52 -7.38 -0.55
C GLY A 99 -8.85 -8.15 -0.68
N LEU A 100 -9.52 -8.43 0.44
CA LEU A 100 -10.84 -9.08 0.45
C LEU A 100 -11.92 -8.15 -0.14
N GLU A 101 -11.91 -6.86 0.20
CA GLU A 101 -12.82 -5.86 -0.39
C GLU A 101 -12.61 -5.69 -1.90
N VAL A 102 -11.35 -5.76 -2.37
CA VAL A 102 -11.06 -5.79 -3.81
C VAL A 102 -11.73 -6.99 -4.47
N LEU A 103 -11.69 -8.17 -3.84
CA LEU A 103 -12.33 -9.38 -4.37
C LEU A 103 -13.86 -9.36 -4.27
N GLU A 104 -14.45 -8.65 -3.30
CA GLU A 104 -15.90 -8.41 -3.27
C GLU A 104 -16.35 -7.58 -4.48
N GLY A 105 -15.57 -6.57 -4.88
CA GLY A 105 -15.90 -5.72 -6.02
C GLY A 105 -15.50 -6.31 -7.39
N ILE A 106 -14.30 -6.88 -7.49
CA ILE A 106 -13.75 -7.53 -8.69
C ILE A 106 -13.21 -8.90 -8.26
N PRO A 107 -14.00 -9.98 -8.42
CA PRO A 107 -13.62 -11.30 -7.92
C PRO A 107 -12.36 -11.92 -8.51
N LYS A 108 -11.91 -11.46 -9.69
CA LYS A 108 -10.72 -11.98 -10.40
C LYS A 108 -10.02 -10.88 -11.19
N PRO A 109 -9.33 -9.93 -10.52
CA PRO A 109 -8.59 -8.90 -11.22
C PRO A 109 -7.39 -9.51 -11.94
N ASP A 110 -7.02 -8.99 -13.11
CA ASP A 110 -5.81 -9.46 -13.80
C ASP A 110 -4.54 -8.95 -13.08
N VAL A 111 -4.58 -7.69 -12.62
CA VAL A 111 -3.45 -7.01 -11.99
C VAL A 111 -3.92 -6.17 -10.80
N VAL A 112 -3.19 -6.19 -9.69
CA VAL A 112 -3.37 -5.27 -8.55
C VAL A 112 -2.06 -4.54 -8.28
N VAL A 113 -2.14 -3.21 -8.17
CA VAL A 113 -0.97 -2.34 -7.94
C VAL A 113 -1.14 -1.62 -6.61
N VAL A 114 -0.14 -1.74 -5.74
CA VAL A 114 -0.18 -1.27 -4.35
C VAL A 114 1.06 -0.45 -4.02
N CYS A 115 0.90 0.66 -3.31
CA CYS A 115 2.02 1.42 -2.78
C CYS A 115 2.80 0.58 -1.75
N CYS A 116 4.12 0.67 -1.75
CA CYS A 116 4.99 -0.08 -0.85
C CYS A 116 5.90 0.88 -0.09
N GLY A 117 5.83 0.83 1.24
CA GLY A 117 6.86 1.34 2.14
C GLY A 117 7.52 0.15 2.82
N GLY A 118 7.19 -0.08 4.10
CA GLY A 118 7.74 -1.21 4.86
C GLY A 118 7.20 -2.58 4.44
N GLY A 119 6.22 -2.57 3.53
CA GLY A 119 5.62 -3.76 2.91
C GLY A 119 4.31 -4.26 3.54
N GLY A 120 3.92 -3.79 4.73
CA GLY A 120 2.77 -4.33 5.46
C GLY A 120 1.45 -4.33 4.66
N LEU A 121 1.12 -3.21 4.02
CA LEU A 121 -0.07 -3.08 3.16
C LEU A 121 -0.01 -4.03 1.95
N LEU A 122 1.11 -4.00 1.20
CA LEU A 122 1.33 -4.84 0.04
C LEU A 122 1.24 -6.33 0.40
N ALA A 123 1.87 -6.74 1.50
CA ALA A 123 1.88 -8.11 2.00
C ALA A 123 0.47 -8.59 2.37
N GLY A 124 -0.28 -7.79 3.12
CA GLY A 124 -1.66 -8.12 3.52
C GLY A 124 -2.59 -8.27 2.32
N VAL A 125 -2.57 -7.30 1.40
CA VAL A 125 -3.36 -7.35 0.16
C VAL A 125 -2.98 -8.55 -0.70
N ALA A 126 -1.68 -8.81 -0.88
CA ALA A 126 -1.20 -9.92 -1.70
C ALA A 126 -1.59 -11.28 -1.10
N ALA A 127 -1.43 -11.46 0.21
CA ALA A 127 -1.82 -12.67 0.91
C ALA A 127 -3.33 -12.92 0.79
N ALA A 128 -4.16 -11.90 1.02
CA ALA A 128 -5.62 -12.02 0.89
C ALA A 128 -6.05 -12.51 -0.50
N ILE A 129 -5.48 -11.92 -1.55
CA ILE A 129 -5.84 -12.24 -2.94
C ILE A 129 -5.40 -13.67 -3.29
N LYS A 130 -4.13 -14.02 -3.03
CA LYS A 130 -3.58 -15.33 -3.38
C LYS A 130 -4.23 -16.45 -2.58
N LEU A 131 -4.38 -16.28 -1.27
CA LEU A 131 -5.01 -17.29 -0.40
C LEU A 131 -6.51 -17.48 -0.70
N SER A 132 -7.17 -16.49 -1.30
CA SER A 132 -8.55 -16.61 -1.80
C SER A 132 -8.67 -17.37 -3.14
N GLY A 133 -7.57 -17.91 -3.66
CA GLY A 133 -7.55 -18.74 -4.88
C GLY A 133 -7.39 -17.94 -6.18
N CYS A 134 -6.91 -16.70 -6.12
CA CYS A 134 -6.63 -15.86 -7.29
C CYS A 134 -5.16 -15.98 -7.73
N ASP A 135 -4.68 -17.20 -7.98
CA ASP A 135 -3.27 -17.46 -8.33
C ASP A 135 -2.84 -16.75 -9.62
N GLY A 136 -3.76 -16.56 -10.56
CA GLY A 136 -3.51 -15.87 -11.83
C GLY A 136 -3.46 -14.33 -11.75
N THR A 137 -3.84 -13.72 -10.63
CA THR A 137 -3.75 -12.27 -10.44
C THR A 137 -2.30 -11.87 -10.20
N ARG A 138 -1.75 -10.97 -11.03
CA ARG A 138 -0.40 -10.40 -10.81
C ARG A 138 -0.50 -9.24 -9.83
N ILE A 139 0.45 -9.15 -8.89
CA ILE A 139 0.43 -8.13 -7.84
C ILE A 139 1.77 -7.40 -7.89
N TYR A 140 1.75 -6.07 -7.96
CA TYR A 140 2.94 -5.25 -8.00
C TYR A 140 2.98 -4.25 -6.84
N GLY A 141 4.13 -4.18 -6.17
CA GLY A 141 4.45 -3.11 -5.24
C GLY A 141 5.09 -1.92 -5.95
N VAL A 142 4.89 -0.71 -5.43
CA VAL A 142 5.52 0.50 -5.97
C VAL A 142 6.25 1.26 -4.87
N GLU A 143 7.55 1.49 -5.07
CA GLU A 143 8.38 2.29 -4.17
C GLU A 143 8.96 3.52 -4.91
N PRO A 144 9.23 4.63 -4.19
CA PRO A 144 10.09 5.69 -4.70
C PRO A 144 11.53 5.19 -4.87
N ASP A 145 12.23 5.62 -5.92
CA ASP A 145 13.63 5.23 -6.17
C ASP A 145 14.60 5.66 -5.04
N GLY A 146 14.35 6.81 -4.41
CA GLY A 146 15.05 7.31 -3.22
C GLY A 146 14.70 6.58 -1.91
N ALA A 147 13.72 5.66 -1.93
CA ALA A 147 13.21 4.95 -0.76
C ALA A 147 12.90 3.46 -1.03
N CYS A 148 13.74 2.81 -1.83
CA CYS A 148 13.46 1.49 -2.43
C CYS A 148 13.91 0.27 -1.60
N THR A 149 13.53 0.22 -0.31
CA THR A 149 13.99 -0.85 0.60
C THR A 149 13.49 -2.25 0.20
N MET A 150 12.22 -2.41 -0.19
CA MET A 150 11.65 -3.70 -0.57
C MET A 150 12.17 -4.17 -1.93
N TYR A 151 12.34 -3.26 -2.89
CA TYR A 151 12.95 -3.55 -4.19
C TYR A 151 14.36 -4.11 -4.04
N ARG A 152 15.20 -3.45 -3.23
CA ARG A 152 16.55 -3.97 -2.92
C ARG A 152 16.48 -5.28 -2.16
N SER A 153 15.50 -5.45 -1.27
CA SER A 153 15.30 -6.71 -0.53
C SER A 153 14.99 -7.88 -1.47
N PHE A 154 14.21 -7.65 -2.53
CA PHE A 154 13.94 -8.64 -3.58
C PHE A 154 15.21 -9.06 -4.33
N ILE A 155 16.10 -8.12 -4.63
CA ILE A 155 17.37 -8.39 -5.32
C ILE A 155 18.32 -9.17 -4.40
N GLU A 156 18.45 -8.73 -3.14
CA GLU A 156 19.36 -9.33 -2.17
C GLU A 156 18.80 -10.60 -1.50
N LYS A 157 17.51 -10.90 -1.72
CA LYS A 157 16.77 -12.02 -1.14
C LYS A 157 16.79 -12.04 0.39
N LYS A 158 16.78 -10.86 1.00
CA LYS A 158 16.68 -10.64 2.45
C LYS A 158 16.17 -9.22 2.71
N PRO A 159 15.56 -8.93 3.87
CA PRO A 159 15.25 -7.56 4.25
C PRO A 159 16.50 -6.68 4.27
N VAL A 160 16.42 -5.49 3.67
CA VAL A 160 17.50 -4.49 3.69
C VAL A 160 17.02 -3.16 4.24
N GLY A 161 17.99 -2.39 4.75
CA GLY A 161 17.81 -1.00 5.14
C GLY A 161 18.61 -0.05 4.26
N MET A 162 18.20 1.22 4.24
CA MET A 162 18.92 2.32 3.61
C MET A 162 18.53 3.65 4.26
N GLU A 163 19.34 4.68 4.00
CA GLU A 163 18.87 6.06 4.18
C GLU A 163 17.85 6.33 3.07
N ALA A 164 16.59 6.53 3.46
CA ALA A 164 15.46 6.69 2.55
C ALA A 164 14.98 8.14 2.53
N GLU A 165 14.87 8.72 1.35
CA GLU A 165 14.40 10.10 1.14
C GLU A 165 13.53 10.17 -0.12
N SER A 166 12.34 10.76 0.01
CA SER A 166 11.40 11.02 -1.08
C SER A 166 10.31 11.97 -0.60
N ILE A 167 9.67 12.68 -1.51
CA ILE A 167 8.42 13.41 -1.21
C ILE A 167 7.28 12.49 -0.71
N ALA A 168 7.35 11.18 -1.02
CA ALA A 168 6.44 10.17 -0.51
C ALA A 168 6.96 9.61 0.82
N SER A 169 6.98 10.46 1.86
CA SER A 169 7.54 10.13 3.19
C SER A 169 6.91 8.89 3.85
N GLY A 170 5.63 8.61 3.57
CA GLY A 170 4.93 7.41 4.04
C GLY A 170 5.43 6.11 3.40
N LEU A 171 6.18 6.22 2.29
CA LEU A 171 6.85 5.12 1.62
C LEU A 171 8.37 5.10 1.86
N ALA A 172 8.87 5.91 2.82
CA ALA A 172 10.30 6.01 3.13
C ALA A 172 10.66 5.45 4.52
N PRO A 173 10.31 4.19 4.85
CA PRO A 173 10.84 3.56 6.04
C PRO A 173 12.35 3.33 5.87
N PRO A 174 13.11 3.25 6.98
CA PRO A 174 14.55 2.98 6.92
C PRO A 174 14.88 1.53 6.55
N PHE A 175 13.92 0.61 6.57
CA PHE A 175 14.09 -0.80 6.20
C PHE A 175 12.78 -1.46 5.77
N ALA A 176 12.90 -2.57 5.04
CA ALA A 176 11.78 -3.47 4.73
C ALA A 176 11.48 -4.38 5.93
N GLY A 177 10.20 -4.59 6.26
CA GLY A 177 9.80 -5.52 7.31
C GLY A 177 10.15 -6.97 6.96
N THR A 178 10.42 -7.79 7.97
CA THR A 178 10.81 -9.20 7.81
C THR A 178 9.63 -10.03 7.31
N LEU A 179 8.50 -9.99 8.02
CA LEU A 179 7.30 -10.74 7.65
C LEU A 179 6.67 -10.20 6.34
N PRO A 180 6.58 -8.87 6.12
CA PRO A 180 6.20 -8.33 4.83
C PRO A 180 7.07 -8.82 3.68
N PHE A 181 8.40 -8.86 3.85
CA PHE A 181 9.31 -9.35 2.81
C PHE A 181 9.04 -10.83 2.47
N GLU A 182 8.88 -11.70 3.46
CA GLU A 182 8.58 -13.13 3.22
C GLU A 182 7.27 -13.33 2.44
N LEU A 183 6.21 -12.61 2.84
CA LEU A 183 4.92 -12.65 2.15
C LEU A 183 5.01 -12.08 0.74
N CYS A 184 5.74 -10.98 0.55
CA CYS A 184 5.94 -10.38 -0.76
C CYS A 184 6.72 -11.32 -1.69
N GLN A 185 7.79 -11.97 -1.21
CA GLN A 185 8.51 -12.99 -1.99
C GLN A 185 7.61 -14.14 -2.45
N ARG A 186 6.59 -14.49 -1.67
CA ARG A 186 5.66 -15.58 -1.98
C ARG A 186 4.54 -15.18 -2.94
N TYR A 187 4.04 -13.95 -2.83
CA TYR A 187 2.76 -13.57 -3.45
C TYR A 187 2.82 -12.41 -4.46
N VAL A 188 3.91 -11.64 -4.48
CA VAL A 188 4.07 -10.44 -5.32
C VAL A 188 4.93 -10.75 -6.53
N GLU A 189 4.52 -10.25 -7.70
CA GLU A 189 5.19 -10.45 -8.99
C GLU A 189 6.49 -9.63 -9.09
N GLY A 190 6.48 -8.43 -8.51
CA GLY A 190 7.67 -7.60 -8.40
C GLY A 190 7.39 -6.24 -7.76
N ILE A 191 8.47 -5.53 -7.48
CA ILE A 191 8.45 -4.14 -7.03
C ILE A 191 8.92 -3.26 -8.19
N VAL A 192 8.16 -2.22 -8.52
CA VAL A 192 8.54 -1.23 -9.53
C VAL A 192 8.91 0.09 -8.86
N LEU A 193 9.79 0.83 -9.51
CA LEU A 193 10.27 2.10 -9.01
C LEU A 193 9.66 3.27 -9.80
N ILE A 194 9.38 4.34 -9.06
CA ILE A 194 9.00 5.64 -9.58
C ILE A 194 9.87 6.72 -8.95
N ASN A 195 10.08 7.83 -9.64
CA ASN A 195 10.79 8.98 -9.07
C ASN A 195 9.83 10.05 -8.53
N ASP A 196 10.37 10.98 -7.77
CA ASP A 196 9.59 12.07 -7.14
C ASP A 196 8.86 12.96 -8.15
N ASP A 197 9.38 13.14 -9.37
CA ASP A 197 8.70 13.95 -10.39
C ASP A 197 7.51 13.21 -11.01
N GLU A 198 7.61 11.89 -11.20
CA GLU A 198 6.49 11.03 -11.58
C GLU A 198 5.39 11.04 -10.49
N ILE A 199 5.78 11.05 -9.21
CA ILE A 199 4.85 11.18 -8.07
C ILE A 199 4.16 12.55 -8.08
N LYS A 200 4.90 13.66 -8.26
CA LYS A 200 4.30 15.01 -8.35
C LYS A 200 3.28 15.09 -9.47
N ALA A 201 3.62 14.59 -10.66
CA ALA A 201 2.73 14.59 -11.80
C ALA A 201 1.45 13.77 -11.55
N ALA A 202 1.57 12.65 -10.83
CA ALA A 202 0.44 11.83 -10.41
C ALA A 202 -0.50 12.57 -9.44
N VAL A 203 0.04 13.24 -8.41
CA VAL A 203 -0.74 14.08 -7.48
C VAL A 203 -1.53 15.15 -8.26
N SER A 204 -0.87 15.92 -9.12
CA SER A 204 -1.50 16.95 -9.95
C SER A 204 -2.60 16.40 -10.85
N THR A 205 -2.42 15.20 -11.38
CA THR A 205 -3.40 14.55 -12.26
C THR A 205 -4.62 14.09 -11.49
N LEU A 206 -4.43 13.44 -10.33
CA LEU A 206 -5.54 13.03 -9.47
C LEU A 206 -6.32 14.23 -8.95
N TYR A 207 -5.63 15.31 -8.56
CA TYR A 207 -6.28 16.55 -8.13
C TYR A 207 -7.18 17.16 -9.21
N ARG A 208 -6.70 17.23 -10.46
CA ARG A 208 -7.51 17.68 -11.61
C ARG A 208 -8.70 16.76 -11.92
N SER A 209 -8.61 15.48 -11.56
CA SER A 209 -9.73 14.52 -11.60
C SER A 209 -10.71 14.67 -10.43
N GLY A 210 -10.47 15.57 -9.48
CA GLY A 210 -11.29 15.77 -8.29
C GLY A 210 -10.95 14.84 -7.11
N LEU A 211 -9.81 14.13 -7.19
CA LEU A 211 -9.34 13.22 -6.15
C LEU A 211 -8.19 13.85 -5.37
N VAL A 212 -8.35 13.99 -4.05
CA VAL A 212 -7.29 14.48 -3.15
C VAL A 212 -6.54 13.28 -2.59
N VAL A 213 -5.26 13.17 -2.95
CA VAL A 213 -4.39 12.03 -2.62
C VAL A 213 -3.01 12.56 -2.26
N GLU A 214 -2.42 12.03 -1.20
CA GLU A 214 -1.06 12.40 -0.79
C GLU A 214 0.01 11.73 -1.69
N PRO A 215 1.27 12.20 -1.71
CA PRO A 215 2.32 11.62 -2.58
C PRO A 215 2.52 10.11 -2.37
N SER A 216 2.56 9.64 -1.13
CA SER A 216 2.62 8.21 -0.79
C SER A 216 1.40 7.44 -1.30
N GLY A 217 0.23 8.08 -1.25
CA GLY A 217 -1.05 7.50 -1.63
C GLY A 217 -1.22 7.30 -3.13
N CYS A 218 -0.46 8.01 -3.97
CA CYS A 218 -0.61 7.94 -5.43
C CYS A 218 0.46 7.12 -6.15
N ALA A 219 1.41 6.50 -5.45
CA ALA A 219 2.52 5.78 -6.08
C ALA A 219 2.04 4.67 -7.04
N ALA A 220 1.03 3.89 -6.65
CA ALA A 220 0.42 2.87 -7.52
C ALA A 220 -0.13 3.47 -8.83
N PHE A 221 -0.79 4.63 -8.75
CA PHE A 221 -1.30 5.34 -9.91
C PHE A 221 -0.17 5.88 -10.79
N ALA A 222 0.87 6.46 -10.17
CA ALA A 222 2.06 6.95 -10.86
C ALA A 222 2.74 5.84 -11.69
N ALA A 223 2.86 4.63 -11.14
CA ALA A 223 3.43 3.49 -11.87
C ALA A 223 2.59 3.08 -13.09
N ILE A 224 1.25 3.11 -12.97
CA ILE A 224 0.34 2.76 -14.08
C ILE A 224 0.43 3.79 -15.21
N VAL A 225 0.37 5.09 -14.89
CA VAL A 225 0.35 6.15 -15.92
C VAL A 225 1.71 6.39 -16.59
N ASN A 226 2.80 5.92 -15.96
CA ASN A 226 4.15 5.96 -16.52
C ASN A 226 4.60 4.62 -17.11
N ASP A 227 3.66 3.71 -17.42
CA ASP A 227 3.89 2.42 -18.07
C ASP A 227 4.96 1.54 -17.35
N LYS A 228 5.08 1.65 -16.03
CA LYS A 228 6.04 0.86 -15.24
C LYS A 228 5.58 -0.58 -15.01
N ILE A 229 4.27 -0.84 -15.12
CA ILE A 229 3.69 -2.16 -14.92
C ILE A 229 3.58 -2.88 -16.28
N PRO A 230 4.18 -4.07 -16.44
CA PRO A 230 4.22 -4.75 -17.73
C PRO A 230 2.87 -5.38 -18.11
N GLU A 231 2.59 -5.41 -19.41
CA GLU A 231 1.49 -6.18 -20.01
C GLU A 231 0.10 -5.83 -19.46
N LEU A 232 -0.22 -4.53 -19.39
CA LEU A 232 -1.54 -4.08 -18.93
C LEU A 232 -2.62 -4.05 -20.02
N GLU A 233 -2.26 -4.13 -21.30
CA GLU A 233 -3.22 -3.95 -22.40
C GLU A 233 -4.40 -4.94 -22.32
N GLY A 234 -5.62 -4.41 -22.33
CA GLY A 234 -6.87 -5.18 -22.21
C GLY A 234 -7.13 -5.79 -20.83
N LYS A 235 -6.26 -5.56 -19.83
CA LYS A 235 -6.37 -6.15 -18.49
C LYS A 235 -7.28 -5.35 -17.56
N THR A 236 -7.92 -6.05 -16.63
CA THR A 236 -8.61 -5.44 -15.49
C THR A 236 -7.61 -5.16 -14.38
N VAL A 237 -7.31 -3.89 -14.16
CA VAL A 237 -6.27 -3.43 -13.23
C VAL A 237 -6.92 -2.76 -12.04
N VAL A 238 -6.54 -3.15 -10.82
CA VAL A 238 -6.94 -2.47 -9.59
C VAL A 238 -5.78 -1.61 -9.11
N CYS A 239 -6.02 -0.31 -9.00
CA CYS A 239 -5.09 0.69 -8.47
C CYS A 239 -5.54 1.08 -7.06
N ILE A 240 -4.67 0.88 -6.07
CA ILE A 240 -4.94 1.29 -4.69
C ILE A 240 -4.42 2.71 -4.45
N LEU A 241 -5.31 3.64 -4.08
CA LEU A 241 -4.93 4.97 -3.63
C LEU A 241 -4.89 4.99 -2.10
N SER A 242 -3.71 4.76 -1.51
CA SER A 242 -3.61 4.33 -0.11
C SER A 242 -3.78 5.41 0.96
N GLY A 243 -3.77 6.70 0.60
CA GLY A 243 -3.78 7.78 1.59
C GLY A 243 -4.11 9.15 1.00
N GLY A 244 -4.73 9.99 1.83
CA GLY A 244 -5.19 11.34 1.46
C GLY A 244 -4.82 12.43 2.44
N ASN A 245 -3.85 12.21 3.34
CA ASN A 245 -3.47 13.17 4.38
C ASN A 245 -2.56 14.26 3.81
N ILE A 246 -3.09 15.06 2.90
CA ILE A 246 -2.41 16.22 2.34
C ILE A 246 -3.17 17.49 2.69
N GLY A 247 -2.46 18.45 3.29
CA GLY A 247 -3.02 19.75 3.63
C GLY A 247 -3.25 20.63 2.39
N LYS A 248 -4.16 21.61 2.50
CA LYS A 248 -4.35 22.62 1.43
C LYS A 248 -3.05 23.36 1.10
N ASP A 249 -2.22 23.62 2.13
CA ASP A 249 -0.95 24.35 1.99
C ASP A 249 0.14 23.51 1.32
N GLU A 250 0.06 22.19 1.41
CA GLU A 250 0.98 21.28 0.70
C GLU A 250 0.57 21.07 -0.75
N LEU A 251 -0.73 21.07 -1.05
CA LEU A 251 -1.24 20.97 -2.43
C LEU A 251 -0.73 22.12 -3.33
N VAL A 252 -0.44 23.29 -2.75
CA VAL A 252 0.09 24.45 -3.49
C VAL A 252 1.50 24.19 -4.07
N ASN A 253 2.20 23.19 -3.55
CA ASN A 253 3.53 22.79 -4.03
C ASN A 253 3.48 21.88 -5.26
N PHE A 254 2.29 21.44 -5.68
CA PHE A 254 2.10 20.62 -6.86
C PHE A 254 1.55 21.49 -8.00
N PRO A 255 2.11 21.41 -9.22
CA PRO A 255 1.65 22.22 -10.34
C PRO A 255 0.19 21.88 -10.69
N GLY A 256 -0.61 22.91 -10.95
CA GLY A 256 -2.00 22.77 -11.41
C GLY A 256 -2.12 22.27 -12.85
#